data_AF-A0A4Z2FCI8-F1
#
_entry.id   AF-A0A4Z2FCI8-F1
#
_cell.length_a   1.000
_cell.length_b   1.000
_cell.length_c   1.000
_cell.angle_alpha   90.00
_cell.angle_beta   90.00
_cell.angle_gamma   90.00
#
_symmetry.space_group_name_H-M   'P 1'
#
loop_
_entity.id
_entity.type
_entity.pdbx_description
1 polymer ?
#
loop_
_entity_poly.entity_id
_entity_poly.type
_entity_poly.pdbx_seq_one_letter_code
_entity_poly.pdbx_strand_id
1 'polypeptide(L)'
;MAELAAGSLPLGDPAFNYQEHELNERLKRLYPAVNEEETPLPRSWSPKDKYSYIGLSQNNLRVHYKGHGKNHKDAASVRATHPIPAACGIYYFEVKIVSKGRDGYMGIGLSAQGVNMNRLPGWDKHSYGYHGDDGHSFCSSGTGQPYGPTFTTGDVIGCCVNLINNTCFYTKNGISVAFTDLPVSIISFDSVAA
;
A
#
# COMPACT_ATOMS: atom_id res chain seq x y z
N MET A 1 34.30 -34.62 30.57
CA MET A 1 33.18 -34.08 31.36
C MET A 1 33.10 -32.58 31.12
N ALA A 2 32.21 -32.16 30.22
CA ALA A 2 31.51 -30.87 30.19
C ALA A 2 30.78 -30.80 28.84
N GLU A 3 29.52 -31.23 28.82
CA GLU A 3 28.59 -30.94 27.73
C GLU A 3 28.29 -29.43 27.72
N LEU A 4 28.32 -28.82 26.54
CA LEU A 4 27.76 -27.49 26.32
C LEU A 4 26.35 -27.65 25.77
N ALA A 5 25.39 -27.22 26.57
CA ALA A 5 23.96 -27.29 26.31
C ALA A 5 23.58 -26.56 25.01
N ALA A 6 22.78 -27.23 24.19
CA ALA A 6 22.06 -26.64 23.08
C ALA A 6 21.02 -25.65 23.63
N GLY A 7 21.22 -24.35 23.38
CA GLY A 7 20.22 -23.33 23.63
C GLY A 7 19.07 -23.49 22.64
N SER A 8 17.89 -23.86 23.15
CA SER A 8 16.63 -23.86 22.42
C SER A 8 16.32 -22.44 21.92
N LEU A 9 16.05 -22.31 20.62
CA LEU A 9 15.50 -21.10 20.00
C LEU A 9 14.22 -20.68 20.75
N PRO A 10 13.99 -19.37 20.98
CA PRO A 10 12.77 -18.93 21.64
C PRO A 10 11.57 -19.24 20.73
N LEU A 11 10.63 -20.05 21.24
CA LEU A 11 9.32 -20.27 20.63
C LEU A 11 8.66 -18.90 20.41
N GLY A 12 8.29 -18.58 19.16
CA GLY A 12 7.69 -17.29 18.80
C GLY A 12 6.41 -16.98 19.57
N ASP A 13 6.11 -15.69 19.73
CA ASP A 13 4.91 -15.20 20.43
C ASP A 13 3.63 -15.87 19.85
N PRO A 14 2.83 -16.58 20.66
CA PRO A 14 1.63 -17.25 20.20
C PRO A 14 0.65 -16.33 19.47
N ALA A 15 0.50 -15.07 19.91
CA ALA A 15 -0.42 -14.11 19.29
C ALA A 15 0.02 -13.76 17.86
N PHE A 16 1.33 -13.68 17.63
CA PHE A 16 1.90 -13.46 16.31
C PHE A 16 1.60 -14.63 15.36
N ASN A 17 1.79 -15.86 15.84
CA ASN A 17 1.52 -17.08 15.06
C ASN A 17 0.03 -17.20 14.66
N TYR A 18 -0.90 -16.80 15.53
CA TYR A 18 -2.33 -16.79 15.19
C TYR A 18 -2.66 -15.79 14.09
N GLN A 19 -2.13 -14.57 14.18
CA GLN A 19 -2.40 -13.52 13.20
C GLN A 19 -1.81 -13.85 11.83
N GLU A 20 -0.62 -14.46 11.80
CA GLU A 20 -0.01 -14.94 10.57
C GLU A 20 -0.81 -16.10 9.95
N HIS A 21 -1.31 -17.03 10.77
CA HIS A 21 -2.17 -18.12 10.29
C HIS A 21 -3.48 -17.61 9.69
N GLU A 22 -4.17 -16.69 10.37
CA GLU A 22 -5.40 -16.06 9.85
C GLU A 22 -5.14 -15.32 8.53
N LEU A 23 -4.04 -14.57 8.44
CA LEU A 23 -3.63 -13.88 7.22
C LEU A 23 -3.40 -14.88 6.08
N ASN A 24 -2.67 -15.97 6.33
CA ASN A 24 -2.40 -17.00 5.33
C ASN A 24 -3.69 -17.63 4.78
N GLU A 25 -4.62 -18.01 5.65
CA GLU A 25 -5.89 -18.60 5.22
C GLU A 25 -6.76 -17.58 4.45
N ARG A 26 -6.76 -16.32 4.87
CA ARG A 26 -7.45 -15.25 4.14
C ARG A 26 -6.86 -15.03 2.75
N LEU A 27 -5.53 -14.98 2.61
CA LEU A 27 -4.88 -14.76 1.32
C LEU A 27 -5.11 -15.93 0.36
N LYS A 28 -5.01 -17.19 0.84
CA LYS A 28 -5.37 -18.37 0.03
C LYS A 28 -6.81 -18.34 -0.46
N ARG A 29 -7.75 -17.88 0.39
CA ARG A 29 -9.15 -17.74 0.02
C ARG A 29 -9.39 -16.65 -1.02
N LEU A 30 -8.70 -15.51 -0.90
CA LEU A 30 -8.87 -14.37 -1.81
C LEU A 30 -8.17 -14.59 -3.14
N TYR A 31 -6.98 -15.18 -3.12
CA TYR A 31 -6.09 -15.31 -4.27
C TYR A 31 -5.66 -16.78 -4.49
N PRO A 32 -6.60 -17.71 -4.68
CA PRO A 32 -6.31 -19.15 -4.71
C PRO A 32 -5.42 -19.60 -5.88
N ALA A 33 -5.28 -18.77 -6.91
CA ALA A 33 -4.43 -19.04 -8.07
C ALA A 33 -2.97 -18.57 -7.90
N VAL A 34 -2.65 -17.85 -6.82
CA VAL A 34 -1.29 -17.33 -6.59
C VAL A 34 -0.41 -18.42 -5.99
N ASN A 35 0.70 -18.71 -6.65
CA ASN A 35 1.81 -19.46 -6.05
C ASN A 35 2.74 -18.48 -5.32
N GLU A 36 2.65 -18.40 -3.98
CA GLU A 36 3.47 -17.49 -3.18
C GLU A 36 4.97 -17.88 -3.10
N GLU A 37 5.34 -19.11 -3.49
CA GLU A 37 6.75 -19.50 -3.59
C GLU A 37 7.43 -18.84 -4.82
N GLU A 38 6.67 -18.61 -5.89
CA GLU A 38 7.13 -17.95 -7.11
C GLU A 38 6.88 -16.44 -7.09
N THR A 39 5.69 -16.05 -6.65
CA THR A 39 5.19 -14.66 -6.67
C THR A 39 4.57 -14.31 -5.31
N PRO A 40 5.38 -14.01 -4.30
CA PRO A 40 4.89 -13.73 -2.95
C PRO A 40 3.98 -12.50 -2.92
N LEU A 41 2.92 -12.55 -2.11
CA LEU A 41 1.99 -11.44 -1.96
C LEU A 41 2.61 -10.32 -1.10
N PRO A 42 2.21 -9.05 -1.33
CA PRO A 42 2.56 -7.96 -0.42
C PRO A 42 1.78 -8.10 0.89
N ARG A 43 2.53 -8.21 2.00
CA ARG A 43 2.00 -8.45 3.35
C ARG A 43 2.31 -7.33 4.34
N SER A 44 3.29 -6.48 4.03
CA SER A 44 3.64 -5.30 4.84
C SER A 44 4.31 -4.23 3.98
N TRP A 45 4.55 -3.06 4.56
CA TRP A 45 5.39 -2.03 3.97
C TRP A 45 6.86 -2.45 3.97
N SER A 46 7.61 -2.05 2.95
CA SER A 46 9.02 -2.37 2.83
C SER A 46 9.86 -1.46 3.74
N PRO A 47 10.67 -2.00 4.66
CA PRO A 47 11.60 -1.19 5.45
C PRO A 47 12.76 -0.64 4.61
N LYS A 48 12.99 -1.21 3.42
CA LYS A 48 14.06 -0.83 2.49
C LYS A 48 13.57 0.12 1.40
N ASP A 49 12.40 -0.17 0.83
CA ASP A 49 11.87 0.55 -0.32
C ASP A 49 10.91 1.67 0.09
N LYS A 50 11.51 2.68 0.73
CA LYS A 50 10.81 3.84 1.29
C LYS A 50 11.72 5.04 1.33
N TYR A 51 11.13 6.23 1.36
CA TYR A 51 11.91 7.43 1.60
C TYR A 51 12.35 7.56 3.07
N SER A 52 13.38 8.37 3.31
CA SER A 52 13.98 8.54 4.65
C SER A 52 13.01 9.16 5.67
N TYR A 53 12.07 9.98 5.20
CA TYR A 53 11.01 10.60 6.02
C TYR A 53 9.86 9.67 6.38
N ILE A 54 9.89 8.41 5.94
CA ILE A 54 8.93 7.39 6.39
C ILE A 54 9.49 6.60 7.57
N GLY A 55 8.73 6.56 8.67
CA GLY A 55 8.90 5.63 9.78
C GLY A 55 7.89 4.48 9.67
N LEU A 56 8.30 3.27 10.04
CA LEU A 56 7.44 2.09 10.09
C LEU A 56 7.36 1.55 11.51
N SER A 57 6.20 1.00 11.88
CA SER A 57 5.95 0.36 13.18
C SER A 57 4.84 -0.69 13.02
N GLN A 58 4.50 -1.41 14.11
CA GLN A 58 3.46 -2.43 14.13
C GLN A 58 3.65 -3.48 13.03
N ASN A 59 4.77 -4.21 13.09
CA ASN A 59 5.14 -5.22 12.10
C ASN A 59 5.16 -4.66 10.66
N ASN A 60 5.65 -3.42 10.52
CA ASN A 60 5.69 -2.68 9.25
C ASN A 60 4.32 -2.47 8.59
N LEU A 61 3.23 -2.43 9.35
CA LEU A 61 1.89 -2.11 8.82
C LEU A 61 1.47 -0.66 9.08
N ARG A 62 2.12 0.02 10.03
CA ARG A 62 1.85 1.43 10.33
C ARG A 62 2.95 2.34 9.80
N VAL A 63 2.54 3.25 8.92
CA VAL A 63 3.36 4.31 8.33
C VAL A 63 3.23 5.58 9.14
N HIS A 64 4.34 6.27 9.38
CA HIS A 64 4.38 7.59 10.01
C HIS A 64 5.26 8.54 9.20
N TYR A 65 4.78 9.76 9.00
CA TYR A 65 5.60 10.82 8.45
C TYR A 65 6.49 11.44 9.55
N LYS A 66 7.80 11.54 9.29
CA LYS A 66 8.80 12.13 10.20
C LYS A 66 9.71 13.15 9.51
N GLY A 67 9.28 13.69 8.37
CA GLY A 67 9.97 14.76 7.65
C GLY A 67 9.61 16.14 8.18
N HIS A 68 10.14 17.19 7.54
CA HIS A 68 9.88 18.58 7.92
C HIS A 68 8.49 19.08 7.53
N GLY A 69 7.94 18.58 6.42
CA GLY A 69 6.62 18.95 5.92
C GLY A 69 6.44 20.45 5.63
N LYS A 70 7.43 21.14 5.06
CA LYS A 70 7.32 22.57 4.73
C LYS A 70 6.60 22.81 3.41
N ASN A 71 6.83 21.95 2.42
CA ASN A 71 6.20 22.03 1.10
C ASN A 71 6.24 20.65 0.41
N HIS A 72 5.73 20.59 -0.83
CA HIS A 72 5.64 19.36 -1.62
C HIS A 72 6.99 18.65 -1.87
N LYS A 73 8.15 19.33 -1.71
CA LYS A 73 9.48 18.69 -1.82
C LYS A 73 9.81 17.80 -0.63
N ASP A 74 9.09 17.96 0.48
CA ASP A 74 9.21 17.09 1.64
C ASP A 74 8.25 15.88 1.58
N ALA A 75 7.58 15.65 0.45
CA ALA A 75 6.74 14.47 0.24
C ALA A 75 7.56 13.18 0.37
N ALA A 76 6.93 12.13 0.88
CA ALA A 76 7.61 10.87 1.16
C ALA A 76 6.63 9.73 0.99
N SER A 77 7.08 8.66 0.35
CA SER A 77 6.30 7.45 0.13
C SER A 77 7.06 6.19 0.51
N VAL A 78 6.30 5.10 0.61
CA VAL A 78 6.78 3.75 0.84
C VAL A 78 6.04 2.77 -0.06
N ARG A 79 6.78 1.79 -0.61
CA ARG A 79 6.20 0.64 -1.31
C ARG A 79 6.02 -0.56 -0.39
N ALA A 80 5.10 -1.45 -0.73
CA ALA A 80 4.99 -2.76 -0.10
C ALA A 80 6.22 -3.65 -0.38
N THR A 81 6.36 -4.75 0.35
CA THR A 81 7.50 -5.67 0.20
C THR A 81 7.59 -6.36 -1.15
N HIS A 82 6.47 -6.56 -1.83
CA HIS A 82 6.38 -7.29 -3.09
C HIS A 82 5.40 -6.63 -4.08
N PRO A 83 5.58 -6.89 -5.38
CA PRO A 83 4.56 -6.61 -6.38
C PRO A 83 3.28 -7.39 -6.17
N ILE A 84 2.20 -6.90 -6.79
CA ILE A 84 0.93 -7.61 -6.83
C ILE A 84 1.04 -8.68 -7.93
N PRO A 85 0.95 -9.99 -7.61
CA PRO A 85 1.00 -11.05 -8.62
C PRO A 85 -0.16 -10.96 -9.60
N ALA A 86 0.11 -11.09 -10.90
CA ALA A 86 -0.92 -11.13 -11.95
C ALA A 86 -1.99 -12.21 -11.69
N ALA A 87 -1.58 -13.34 -11.10
CA ALA A 87 -2.44 -14.46 -10.72
C ALA A 87 -3.50 -14.11 -9.66
N CYS A 88 -3.44 -12.91 -9.03
CA CYS A 88 -4.55 -12.45 -8.20
C CYS A 88 -5.84 -12.29 -9.00
N GLY A 89 -5.75 -11.92 -10.29
CA GLY A 89 -6.88 -11.48 -11.12
C GLY A 89 -7.42 -10.13 -10.64
N ILE A 90 -7.97 -10.09 -9.43
CA ILE A 90 -8.34 -8.87 -8.72
C ILE A 90 -7.58 -8.85 -7.39
N TYR A 91 -6.92 -7.74 -7.06
CA TYR A 91 -6.24 -7.53 -5.78
C TYR A 91 -6.87 -6.37 -5.01
N TYR A 92 -6.97 -6.49 -3.69
CA TYR A 92 -7.54 -5.47 -2.83
C TYR A 92 -6.72 -5.27 -1.55
N PHE A 93 -6.54 -4.02 -1.18
CA PHE A 93 -5.99 -3.62 0.13
C PHE A 93 -6.71 -2.38 0.65
N GLU A 94 -6.65 -2.17 1.97
CA GLU A 94 -7.20 -1.00 2.65
C GLU A 94 -6.14 -0.28 3.48
N VAL A 95 -6.25 1.04 3.54
CA VAL A 95 -5.43 1.92 4.37
C VAL A 95 -6.35 2.71 5.28
N LYS A 96 -6.16 2.54 6.58
CA LYS A 96 -6.86 3.33 7.60
C LYS A 96 -6.06 4.59 7.94
N ILE A 97 -6.70 5.74 7.84
CA ILE A 97 -6.10 7.01 8.26
C ILE A 97 -6.17 7.12 9.78
N VAL A 98 -5.08 6.79 10.44
CA VAL A 98 -4.98 6.91 11.92
C VAL A 98 -5.00 8.38 12.35
N SER A 99 -4.35 9.27 11.59
CA SER A 99 -4.34 10.71 11.81
C SER A 99 -3.96 11.41 10.51
N LYS A 100 -4.66 12.49 10.17
CA LYS A 100 -4.32 13.36 9.02
C LYS A 100 -3.05 14.18 9.23
N GLY A 101 -2.51 14.21 10.46
CA GLY A 101 -1.43 15.13 10.82
C GLY A 101 -1.88 16.59 10.71
N ARG A 102 -1.01 17.46 10.18
CA ARG A 102 -1.27 18.90 10.07
C ARG A 102 -2.30 19.20 8.97
N ASP A 103 -1.96 18.84 7.73
CA ASP A 103 -2.72 19.28 6.55
C ASP A 103 -3.49 18.13 5.86
N GLY A 104 -3.12 16.87 6.09
CA GLY A 104 -3.78 15.72 5.45
C GLY A 104 -3.34 15.44 4.01
N TYR A 105 -2.17 15.95 3.57
CA TYR A 105 -1.55 15.62 2.28
C TYR A 105 -1.08 14.16 2.26
N MET A 106 -2.02 13.26 1.97
CA MET A 106 -1.83 11.81 1.96
C MET A 106 -2.30 11.28 0.62
N GLY A 107 -1.44 10.53 -0.07
CA GLY A 107 -1.80 9.85 -1.32
C GLY A 107 -1.76 8.34 -1.12
N ILE A 108 -2.77 7.62 -1.59
CA ILE A 108 -2.82 6.15 -1.55
C ILE A 108 -2.90 5.65 -2.98
N GLY A 109 -2.13 4.62 -3.33
CA GLY A 109 -2.25 4.00 -4.64
C GLY A 109 -1.17 2.99 -4.97
N LEU A 110 -0.63 3.10 -6.19
CA LEU A 110 0.22 2.10 -6.83
C LEU A 110 1.44 2.79 -7.45
N SER A 111 2.59 2.13 -7.43
CA SER A 111 3.76 2.60 -8.16
C SER A 111 4.59 1.43 -8.68
N ALA A 112 5.23 1.63 -9.83
CA ALA A 112 6.23 0.69 -10.32
C ALA A 112 7.50 0.72 -9.45
N GLN A 113 8.29 -0.34 -9.55
CA GLN A 113 9.58 -0.42 -8.89
C GLN A 113 10.50 0.72 -9.38
N GLY A 114 11.25 1.34 -8.46
CA GLY A 114 12.22 2.39 -8.82
C GLY A 114 11.63 3.79 -9.03
N VAL A 115 10.29 3.96 -9.01
CA VAL A 115 9.66 5.29 -8.95
C VAL A 115 10.21 6.04 -7.73
N ASN A 116 10.44 7.35 -7.87
CA ASN A 116 11.01 8.19 -6.83
C ASN A 116 10.10 8.26 -5.60
N MET A 117 10.62 7.87 -4.44
CA MET A 117 9.86 7.87 -3.17
C MET A 117 9.82 9.22 -2.46
N ASN A 118 10.49 10.25 -2.97
CA ASN A 118 10.38 11.64 -2.47
C ASN A 118 9.20 12.39 -3.14
N ARG A 119 8.09 11.70 -3.37
CA ARG A 119 6.92 12.14 -4.13
C ARG A 119 5.71 11.41 -3.56
N LEU A 120 4.52 12.00 -3.68
CA LEU A 120 3.27 11.27 -3.39
C LEU A 120 2.90 10.35 -4.56
N PRO A 121 2.15 9.25 -4.32
CA PRO A 121 1.69 8.37 -5.39
C PRO A 121 0.90 9.14 -6.45
N GLY A 122 1.13 8.86 -7.73
CA GLY A 122 0.46 9.53 -8.85
C GLY A 122 1.23 10.67 -9.52
N TRP A 123 2.17 11.32 -8.82
CA TRP A 123 2.83 12.52 -9.36
C TRP A 123 3.87 12.26 -10.46
N ASP A 124 4.46 11.07 -10.48
CA ASP A 124 5.53 10.69 -11.40
C ASP A 124 5.06 9.57 -12.34
N LYS A 125 5.75 9.41 -13.47
CA LYS A 125 5.45 8.35 -14.46
C LYS A 125 5.45 6.97 -13.80
N HIS A 126 4.48 6.14 -14.16
CA HIS A 126 4.25 4.80 -13.59
C HIS A 126 3.87 4.83 -12.10
N SER A 127 3.26 5.92 -11.66
CA SER A 127 2.69 6.10 -10.32
C SER A 127 1.24 6.56 -10.44
N TYR A 128 0.39 6.09 -9.53
CA TYR A 128 -1.06 6.32 -9.54
C TYR A 128 -1.52 6.53 -8.10
N GLY A 129 -2.32 7.56 -7.84
CA GLY A 129 -2.72 7.88 -6.47
C GLY A 129 -4.07 8.59 -6.38
N TYR A 130 -4.71 8.42 -5.22
CA TYR A 130 -5.89 9.15 -4.78
C TYR A 130 -5.53 9.94 -3.52
N HIS A 131 -5.73 11.25 -3.54
CA HIS A 131 -5.21 12.17 -2.51
C HIS A 131 -6.32 12.67 -1.59
N GLY A 132 -5.99 12.77 -0.30
CA GLY A 132 -6.98 12.97 0.76
C GLY A 132 -7.44 14.41 0.95
N ASP A 133 -6.58 15.38 0.65
CA ASP A 133 -6.84 16.80 0.86
C ASP A 133 -7.78 17.40 -0.20
N ASP A 134 -7.73 16.91 -1.43
CA ASP A 134 -8.52 17.41 -2.56
C ASP A 134 -9.48 16.37 -3.16
N GLY A 135 -9.35 15.09 -2.79
CA GLY A 135 -10.15 14.01 -3.36
C GLY A 135 -9.81 13.70 -4.83
N HIS A 136 -8.68 14.19 -5.34
CA HIS A 136 -8.31 14.03 -6.73
C HIS A 136 -7.56 12.72 -6.99
N SER A 137 -7.68 12.24 -8.23
CA SER A 137 -6.83 11.17 -8.76
C SER A 137 -5.65 11.76 -9.52
N PHE A 138 -4.48 11.13 -9.37
CA PHE A 138 -3.24 11.51 -10.02
C PHE A 138 -2.74 10.30 -10.81
N CYS A 139 -2.73 10.40 -12.14
CA CYS A 139 -2.39 9.32 -13.05
C CYS A 139 -1.12 9.66 -13.81
N SER A 140 0.04 9.29 -13.25
CA SER A 140 1.37 9.59 -13.83
C SER A 140 1.57 11.06 -14.19
N SER A 141 1.04 11.96 -13.37
CA SER A 141 0.97 13.40 -13.59
C SER A 141 0.96 14.15 -12.26
N GLY A 142 1.69 15.26 -12.19
CA GLY A 142 1.63 16.19 -11.06
C GLY A 142 0.34 17.00 -10.97
N THR A 143 -0.53 16.92 -11.99
CA THR A 143 -1.83 17.59 -12.04
C THR A 143 -2.93 16.56 -11.79
N GLY A 144 -3.65 16.72 -10.69
CA GLY A 144 -4.77 15.85 -10.32
C GLY A 144 -6.04 16.13 -11.12
N GLN A 145 -6.95 15.18 -11.15
CA GLN A 145 -8.30 15.30 -11.70
C GLN A 145 -9.34 15.00 -10.62
N PRO A 146 -10.48 15.72 -10.58
CA PRO A 146 -11.58 15.39 -9.68
C PRO A 146 -11.97 13.92 -9.82
N TYR A 147 -12.08 13.22 -8.70
CA TYR A 147 -12.33 11.78 -8.70
C TYR A 147 -13.31 11.35 -7.62
N GLY A 148 -12.99 11.65 -6.37
CA GLY A 148 -13.76 11.23 -5.20
C GLY A 148 -13.90 12.34 -4.16
N PRO A 149 -14.56 12.05 -3.03
CA PRO A 149 -14.56 12.96 -1.89
C PRO A 149 -13.14 13.08 -1.29
N THR A 150 -12.90 14.06 -0.45
CA THR A 150 -11.71 14.10 0.41
C THR A 150 -11.75 12.97 1.44
N PHE A 151 -10.62 12.66 2.07
CA PHE A 151 -10.55 11.70 3.17
C PHE A 151 -9.60 12.13 4.28
N THR A 152 -9.90 11.72 5.50
CA THR A 152 -9.24 12.25 6.69
C THR A 152 -9.18 11.24 7.84
N THR A 153 -8.72 11.69 9.02
CA THR A 153 -8.65 10.87 10.24
C THR A 153 -9.91 10.06 10.47
N GLY A 154 -9.75 8.74 10.63
CA GLY A 154 -10.83 7.80 10.86
C GLY A 154 -11.33 7.09 9.60
N ASP A 155 -11.13 7.67 8.41
CA ASP A 155 -11.54 7.05 7.16
C ASP A 155 -10.69 5.81 6.82
N VAL A 156 -11.31 4.87 6.10
CA VAL A 156 -10.67 3.71 5.50
C VAL A 156 -10.77 3.84 3.98
N ILE A 157 -9.62 3.86 3.32
CA ILE A 157 -9.54 3.95 1.86
C ILE A 157 -9.03 2.61 1.33
N GLY A 158 -9.88 1.93 0.57
CA GLY A 158 -9.50 0.74 -0.16
C GLY A 158 -9.10 1.05 -1.59
N CYS A 159 -8.24 0.21 -2.15
CA CYS A 159 -7.77 0.26 -3.52
C CYS A 159 -7.91 -1.14 -4.12
N CYS A 160 -8.73 -1.24 -5.16
CA CYS A 160 -9.04 -2.48 -5.87
C CYS A 160 -8.42 -2.43 -7.25
N VAL A 161 -7.57 -3.39 -7.57
CA VAL A 161 -6.83 -3.49 -8.83
C VAL A 161 -7.32 -4.70 -9.59
N ASN A 162 -7.81 -4.49 -10.81
CA ASN A 162 -8.15 -5.56 -11.73
C ASN A 162 -7.01 -5.73 -12.74
N LEU A 163 -6.27 -6.83 -12.59
CA LEU A 163 -5.09 -7.17 -13.41
C LEU A 163 -5.47 -7.84 -14.74
N ILE A 164 -6.75 -8.22 -14.93
CA ILE A 164 -7.25 -8.81 -16.17
C ILE A 164 -7.49 -7.71 -17.21
N ASN A 165 -8.15 -6.63 -16.79
CA ASN A 165 -8.50 -5.52 -17.68
C ASN A 165 -7.69 -4.25 -17.42
N ASN A 166 -6.69 -4.30 -16.53
CA ASN A 166 -5.79 -3.21 -16.28
C ASN A 166 -6.53 -1.94 -15.84
N THR A 167 -7.34 -2.07 -14.77
CA THR A 167 -8.09 -0.96 -14.16
C THR A 167 -7.94 -0.97 -12.65
N CYS A 168 -8.23 0.16 -12.01
CA CYS A 168 -8.19 0.31 -10.56
C CYS A 168 -9.33 1.22 -10.10
N PHE A 169 -9.98 0.91 -8.98
CA PHE A 169 -10.92 1.83 -8.33
C PHE A 169 -10.67 1.91 -6.84
N TYR A 170 -11.09 3.01 -6.22
CA TYR A 170 -10.99 3.19 -4.78
C TYR A 170 -12.33 3.00 -4.08
N THR A 171 -12.27 2.66 -2.80
CA THR A 171 -13.42 2.60 -1.89
C THR A 171 -13.13 3.52 -0.71
N LYS A 172 -14.18 4.12 -0.15
CA LYS A 172 -14.11 4.89 1.10
C LYS A 172 -15.14 4.33 2.05
N ASN A 173 -14.68 3.86 3.21
CA ASN A 173 -15.51 3.29 4.28
C ASN A 173 -16.43 2.17 3.74
N GLY A 174 -15.89 1.28 2.91
CA GLY A 174 -16.61 0.16 2.30
C GLY A 174 -17.49 0.50 1.09
N ILE A 175 -17.59 1.77 0.68
CA ILE A 175 -18.39 2.20 -0.47
C ILE A 175 -17.47 2.53 -1.64
N SER A 176 -17.75 2.00 -2.84
CA SER A 176 -17.01 2.35 -4.05
C SER A 176 -17.11 3.84 -4.35
N VAL A 177 -15.96 4.48 -4.58
CA VAL A 177 -15.85 5.92 -4.89
C VAL A 177 -15.94 6.17 -6.40
N ALA A 178 -15.91 5.13 -7.23
CA ALA A 178 -15.98 5.28 -8.66
C ALA A 178 -17.34 5.82 -9.12
N PHE A 179 -17.36 7.07 -9.59
CA PHE A 179 -18.18 7.41 -10.75
C PHE A 179 -17.49 6.83 -12.01
N THR A 180 -18.30 6.44 -13.00
CA THR A 180 -17.87 5.67 -14.19
C THR A 180 -16.83 6.40 -15.06
N ASP A 181 -16.16 5.65 -15.93
CA ASP A 181 -15.27 6.13 -17.02
C ASP A 181 -13.81 6.44 -16.66
N LEU A 182 -13.14 5.51 -15.95
CA LEU A 182 -11.68 5.55 -15.86
C LEU A 182 -11.04 5.15 -17.20
N PRO A 183 -10.02 5.89 -17.69
CA PRO A 183 -9.31 5.51 -18.91
C PRO A 183 -8.63 4.15 -18.73
N VAL A 184 -8.98 3.23 -19.63
CA VAL A 184 -8.45 1.87 -19.70
C VAL A 184 -6.99 1.94 -20.14
N SER A 185 -6.05 1.84 -19.20
CA SER A 185 -4.70 1.29 -19.39
C SER A 185 -3.84 1.51 -18.15
N ILE A 186 -3.99 0.62 -17.17
CA ILE A 186 -3.01 0.42 -16.10
C ILE A 186 -2.09 -0.73 -16.51
N ILE A 187 -0.95 -0.43 -17.11
CA ILE A 187 0.06 -1.43 -17.47
C ILE A 187 0.66 -2.01 -16.17
N SER A 188 0.62 -3.34 -16.02
CA SER A 188 1.25 -4.17 -14.97
C SER A 188 1.96 -3.40 -13.84
N PHE A 189 1.39 -3.40 -12.63
CA PHE A 189 1.98 -2.68 -11.50
C PHE A 189 2.66 -3.56 -10.47
N ASP A 190 3.79 -3.05 -10.00
CA ASP A 190 4.79 -3.78 -9.25
C ASP A 190 4.77 -3.50 -7.74
N SER A 191 3.83 -2.72 -7.18
CA SER A 191 3.63 -2.59 -5.72
C SER A 191 2.53 -1.61 -5.29
N VAL A 192 2.03 -1.80 -4.07
CA VAL A 192 1.22 -0.83 -3.31
C VAL A 192 2.09 0.32 -2.79
N ALA A 193 1.64 1.57 -2.91
CA ALA A 193 2.32 2.75 -2.39
C ALA A 193 1.41 3.63 -1.49
N ALA A 194 1.97 4.17 -0.42
CA ALA A 194 1.35 5.13 0.50
C ALA A 194 2.34 6.22 0.92
#